data_AF-A0A6J0KPB3-F1
#
_entry.id   AF-A0A6J0KPB3-F1
#
_cell.length_a   1.000
_cell.length_b   1.000
_cell.length_c   1.000
_cell.angle_alpha   90.00
_cell.angle_beta   90.00
_cell.angle_gamma   90.00
#
_symmetry.space_group_name_H-M   'P 1'
#
loop_
_entity.id
_entity.type
_entity.pdbx_description
1 polymer ?
#
loop_
_entity_poly.entity_id
_entity_poly.type
_entity_poly.pdbx_seq_one_letter_code
_entity_poly.pdbx_strand_id
1 'polypeptide(L)'
;MGIASSIQIPPEKPEQEKPDDFSDWPYPMTANAELLMKNLYGLFPPRAGESSTDEAAEARYMEFMRGGCCKDAFNALMDCEGPRSSKCKQTALMLFNCMYSHPDYYQPVNAVWETSFEKLEKDLEVFRAKKQRDESFEKANLFKCSKRF
;
A
#
# COMPACT_ATOMS: atom_id res chain seq x y z
N MET A 1 49.87 29.23 19.07
CA MET A 1 49.25 28.10 18.36
C MET A 1 48.13 27.58 19.23
N GLY A 2 46.91 27.44 18.70
CA GLY A 2 45.76 26.90 19.42
C GLY A 2 44.45 27.52 18.98
N ILE A 3 43.97 27.16 17.78
CA ILE A 3 42.56 27.36 17.42
C ILE A 3 41.79 26.12 17.87
N ALA A 4 40.94 26.26 18.90
CA ALA A 4 39.96 25.24 19.22
C ALA A 4 38.83 25.34 18.20
N SER A 5 38.87 24.47 17.19
CA SER A 5 37.81 24.33 16.20
C SER A 5 36.61 23.67 16.87
N SER A 6 35.57 24.46 17.17
CA SER A 6 34.30 23.94 17.68
C SER A 6 33.59 23.18 16.56
N ILE A 7 33.74 21.86 16.56
CA ILE A 7 32.89 20.96 15.79
C ILE A 7 31.49 21.04 16.41
N GLN A 8 30.58 21.75 15.76
CA GLN A 8 29.16 21.60 16.01
C GLN A 8 28.74 20.26 15.44
N ILE A 9 28.58 19.26 16.31
CA ILE A 9 27.89 18.01 15.97
C ILE A 9 26.44 18.41 15.64
N PRO A 10 25.93 18.10 14.43
CA PRO A 10 24.52 18.31 14.11
C PRO A 10 23.66 17.58 15.15
N PRO A 11 22.53 18.15 15.61
CA PRO A 11 21.65 17.41 16.50
C PRO A 11 21.24 16.12 15.80
N GLU A 12 21.58 14.99 16.42
CA GLU A 12 21.14 13.66 16.01
C GLU A 12 19.60 13.72 15.99
N LYS A 13 19.03 13.71 14.78
CA LYS A 13 17.59 13.66 14.58
C LYS A 13 17.13 12.42 15.34
N PRO A 14 16.15 12.52 16.27
CA PRO A 14 15.69 11.36 17.00
C PRO A 14 15.32 10.30 15.97
N GLU A 15 15.92 9.13 16.11
CA GLU A 15 15.60 7.92 15.35
C GLU A 15 14.14 7.59 15.68
N GLN A 16 13.24 8.22 14.93
CA GLN A 16 11.81 8.11 15.14
C GLN A 16 11.32 6.95 14.28
N GLU A 17 10.76 5.98 15.00
CA GLU A 17 10.31 4.68 14.54
C GLU A 17 9.59 4.74 13.19
N LYS A 18 10.00 3.81 12.32
CA LYS A 18 9.32 3.41 11.08
C LYS A 18 7.80 3.43 11.29
N PRO A 19 7.02 4.28 10.59
CA PRO A 19 5.59 4.35 10.83
C PRO A 19 4.88 3.09 10.34
N ASP A 20 4.34 2.37 11.31
CA ASP A 20 3.18 1.48 11.34
C ASP A 20 3.07 0.41 10.24
N ASP A 21 3.48 -0.80 10.63
CA ASP A 21 3.07 -2.08 10.09
C ASP A 21 1.57 -2.12 9.73
N PHE A 22 1.23 -2.67 8.56
CA PHE A 22 -0.14 -2.76 8.02
C PHE A 22 -1.04 -3.72 8.84
N SER A 23 -0.54 -4.26 9.95
CA SER A 23 -1.18 -5.24 10.81
C SER A 23 -2.49 -4.79 11.48
N ASP A 24 -2.77 -3.48 11.55
CA ASP A 24 -4.02 -2.94 12.13
C ASP A 24 -5.16 -2.76 11.09
N TRP A 25 -4.93 -3.05 9.80
CA TRP A 25 -5.98 -2.96 8.79
C TRP A 25 -6.95 -4.15 8.87
N PRO A 26 -8.27 -3.93 8.68
CA PRO A 26 -9.23 -5.02 8.62
C PRO A 26 -8.79 -6.10 7.62
N TYR A 27 -8.93 -7.37 8.00
CA TYR A 27 -8.55 -8.55 7.21
C TYR A 27 -8.84 -8.49 5.69
N PRO A 28 -10.02 -8.01 5.21
CA PRO A 28 -10.23 -7.91 3.77
C PRO A 28 -9.26 -6.95 3.07
N MET A 29 -8.75 -5.92 3.75
CA MET A 29 -7.79 -4.99 3.17
C MET A 29 -6.36 -5.54 3.17
N THR A 30 -5.92 -6.24 4.23
CA THR A 30 -4.57 -6.82 4.27
C THR A 30 -4.41 -7.95 3.27
N ALA A 31 -5.38 -8.86 3.17
CA ALA A 31 -5.36 -9.95 2.20
C ALA A 31 -5.38 -9.47 0.74
N ASN A 32 -6.12 -8.40 0.44
CA ASN A 32 -6.12 -7.79 -0.89
C ASN A 32 -4.81 -7.05 -1.20
N ALA A 33 -4.19 -6.40 -0.20
CA ALA A 33 -2.87 -5.78 -0.37
C ALA A 33 -1.79 -6.83 -0.69
N GLU A 34 -1.75 -7.95 0.03
CA GLU A 34 -0.81 -9.05 -0.25
C GLU A 34 -1.01 -9.62 -1.66
N LEU A 35 -2.27 -9.86 -2.04
CA LEU A 35 -2.60 -10.38 -3.37
C LEU A 35 -2.23 -9.38 -4.48
N LEU A 36 -2.48 -8.09 -4.27
CA LEU A 36 -2.07 -7.02 -5.20
C LEU A 36 -0.56 -7.03 -5.41
N MET A 37 0.23 -7.04 -4.32
CA MET A 37 1.69 -7.04 -4.41
C MET A 37 2.20 -8.29 -5.15
N LYS A 38 1.68 -9.47 -4.83
CA LYS A 38 2.03 -10.71 -5.51
C LYS A 38 1.71 -10.67 -7.00
N ASN A 39 0.53 -10.18 -7.38
CA ASN A 39 0.12 -10.08 -8.77
C ASN A 39 0.97 -9.05 -9.54
N LEU A 40 1.29 -7.90 -8.91
CA LEU A 40 2.16 -6.89 -9.50
C LEU A 40 3.56 -7.44 -9.77
N TYR A 41 4.17 -8.10 -8.78
CA TYR A 41 5.48 -8.71 -8.93
C TYR A 41 5.48 -9.84 -9.96
N GLY A 42 4.38 -10.58 -10.07
CA GLY A 42 4.18 -11.60 -11.10
C GLY A 42 4.22 -11.08 -12.55
N LEU A 43 3.97 -9.78 -12.78
CA LEU A 43 4.11 -9.16 -14.12
C LEU A 43 5.56 -9.04 -14.57
N PHE A 44 6.52 -9.12 -13.63
CA PHE A 44 7.94 -8.88 -13.87
C PHE A 44 8.76 -10.13 -13.54
N PRO A 45 8.68 -11.19 -14.38
CA PRO A 45 9.38 -12.44 -14.14
C PRO A 45 10.92 -12.26 -14.21
N PRO A 46 11.69 -13.19 -13.59
CA PRO A 46 13.14 -13.12 -13.63
C PRO A 46 13.70 -13.17 -15.05
N ARG A 47 14.70 -12.34 -15.33
CA ARG A 47 15.50 -12.47 -16.57
C ARG A 47 16.51 -13.61 -16.40
N ALA A 48 17.09 -14.07 -17.51
CA ALA A 48 18.06 -15.15 -17.49
C ALA A 48 19.26 -14.80 -16.57
N GLY A 49 19.47 -15.60 -15.53
CA GLY A 49 20.53 -15.39 -14.53
C GLY A 49 20.14 -14.52 -13.35
N GLU A 50 18.90 -14.04 -13.26
CA GLU A 50 18.41 -13.28 -12.11
C GLU A 50 17.75 -14.17 -11.04
N SER A 51 17.75 -13.68 -9.79
CA SER A 51 17.01 -14.28 -8.67
C SER A 51 15.49 -14.18 -8.85
N SER A 52 14.78 -15.19 -8.35
CA SER A 52 13.32 -15.23 -8.28
C SER A 52 12.77 -14.77 -6.91
N THR A 53 13.57 -14.08 -6.10
CA THR A 53 13.12 -13.56 -4.79
C THR A 53 12.20 -12.36 -4.95
N ASP A 54 11.40 -12.08 -3.91
CA ASP A 54 10.45 -10.96 -3.89
C ASP A 54 11.17 -9.62 -4.01
N GLU A 55 12.36 -9.46 -3.43
CA GLU A 55 13.16 -8.24 -3.56
C GLU A 55 13.63 -8.02 -5.00
N ALA A 56 13.94 -9.10 -5.72
CA ALA A 56 14.32 -9.01 -7.12
C ALA A 56 13.11 -8.66 -8.01
N ALA A 57 11.92 -9.17 -7.67
CA ALA A 57 10.69 -8.82 -8.37
C ALA A 57 10.27 -7.37 -8.11
N GLU A 58 10.41 -6.91 -6.86
CA GLU A 58 10.22 -5.51 -6.48
C GLU A 58 11.17 -4.59 -7.25
N ALA A 59 12.44 -4.94 -7.35
CA ALA A 59 13.42 -4.16 -8.11
C ALA A 59 13.02 -4.01 -9.59
N ARG A 60 12.54 -5.09 -10.23
CA ARG A 60 12.06 -5.04 -11.62
C ARG A 60 10.79 -4.20 -11.77
N TYR A 61 9.87 -4.27 -10.82
CA TYR A 61 8.70 -3.39 -10.79
C TYR A 61 9.12 -1.91 -10.67
N MET A 62 10.06 -1.59 -9.78
CA MET A 62 10.58 -0.22 -9.65
C MET A 62 11.30 0.25 -10.92
N GLU A 63 12.06 -0.63 -11.59
CA GLU A 63 12.70 -0.35 -12.88
C GLU A 63 11.65 0.03 -13.94
N PHE A 64 10.58 -0.76 -14.05
CA PHE A 64 9.45 -0.47 -14.95
C PHE A 64 8.80 0.88 -14.63
N MET A 65 8.47 1.15 -13.36
CA MET A 65 7.82 2.41 -12.98
C MET A 65 8.68 3.64 -13.31
N ARG A 66 10.01 3.52 -13.15
CA ARG A 66 10.97 4.57 -13.50
C ARG A 66 11.22 4.72 -15.01
N GLY A 67 10.88 3.71 -15.80
CA GLY A 67 11.02 3.71 -17.26
C GLY A 67 9.91 4.46 -18.00
N GLY A 68 8.76 4.67 -17.37
CA GLY A 68 7.61 5.32 -18.02
C GLY A 68 7.55 6.85 -17.83
N CYS A 69 6.56 7.47 -18.48
CA CYS A 69 6.35 8.93 -18.43
C CYS A 69 5.90 9.46 -17.07
N CYS A 70 5.40 8.58 -16.18
CA CYS A 70 4.95 8.95 -14.84
C CYS A 70 6.03 8.80 -13.77
N LYS A 71 7.31 8.62 -14.17
CA LYS A 71 8.45 8.41 -13.25
C LYS A 71 8.59 9.49 -12.18
N ASP A 72 8.29 10.75 -12.48
CA ASP A 72 8.47 11.86 -11.54
C ASP A 72 7.43 11.79 -10.42
N ALA A 73 6.18 11.45 -10.76
CA ALA A 73 5.13 11.20 -9.78
C ALA A 73 5.42 9.94 -8.95
N PHE A 74 6.01 8.91 -9.56
CA PHE A 74 6.43 7.70 -8.85
C PHE A 74 7.57 7.97 -7.86
N ASN A 75 8.62 8.68 -8.28
CA ASN A 75 9.72 9.04 -7.38
C ASN A 75 9.23 9.92 -6.23
N ALA A 76 8.34 10.89 -6.50
CA ALA A 76 7.73 11.70 -5.45
C ALA A 76 6.91 10.87 -4.44
N LEU A 77 6.30 9.75 -4.88
CA LEU A 77 5.61 8.83 -3.98
C LEU A 77 6.59 8.04 -3.13
N MET A 78 7.70 7.57 -3.71
CA MET A 78 8.75 6.82 -2.99
C MET A 78 9.49 7.68 -1.97
N ASP A 79 9.70 8.97 -2.27
CA ASP A 79 10.31 9.94 -1.35
C ASP A 79 9.36 10.39 -0.23
N CYS A 80 8.12 9.90 -0.24
CA CYS A 80 7.13 10.36 0.71
C CYS A 80 7.25 9.65 2.06
N GLU A 81 7.65 10.39 3.08
CA GLU A 81 7.75 9.89 4.45
C GLU A 81 6.34 9.73 5.07
N GLY A 82 6.01 8.50 5.47
CA GLY A 82 4.79 8.16 6.22
C GLY A 82 3.59 7.77 5.34
N PRO A 83 3.17 6.48 5.31
CA PRO A 83 2.14 5.97 4.40
C PRO A 83 0.75 6.61 4.58
N ARG A 84 0.54 7.35 5.68
CA ARG A 84 -0.73 7.98 6.02
C ARG A 84 -0.75 9.50 5.83
N SER A 85 0.35 10.14 5.45
CA SER A 85 0.36 11.59 5.27
C SER A 85 -0.57 12.00 4.12
N SER A 86 -1.29 13.11 4.29
CA SER A 86 -2.18 13.63 3.25
C SER A 86 -1.43 13.93 1.95
N LYS A 87 -0.16 14.34 2.07
CA LYS A 87 0.74 14.57 0.96
C LYS A 87 1.03 13.28 0.19
N CYS A 88 1.35 12.18 0.86
CA CYS A 88 1.60 10.90 0.18
C CYS A 88 0.36 10.38 -0.55
N LYS A 89 -0.82 10.55 0.05
CA LYS A 89 -2.09 10.19 -0.61
C LYS A 89 -2.32 11.00 -1.88
N GLN A 90 -2.06 12.31 -1.84
CA GLN A 90 -2.17 13.17 -3.04
C GLN A 90 -1.15 12.76 -4.12
N THR A 91 0.10 12.48 -3.74
CA THR A 91 1.11 12.01 -4.69
C THR A 91 0.73 10.68 -5.31
N ALA A 92 0.18 9.74 -4.53
CA ALA A 92 -0.34 8.47 -5.04
C ALA A 92 -1.46 8.68 -6.06
N LEU A 93 -2.42 9.57 -5.77
CA LEU A 93 -3.49 9.91 -6.72
C LEU A 93 -2.94 10.55 -8.00
N MET A 94 -1.94 11.42 -7.91
CA MET A 94 -1.28 12.00 -9.08
C MET A 94 -0.60 10.92 -9.94
N LEU A 95 0.07 9.96 -9.31
CA LEU A 95 0.67 8.82 -10.01
C LEU A 95 -0.40 8.00 -10.74
N PHE A 96 -1.47 7.59 -10.06
CA PHE A 96 -2.55 6.83 -10.70
C PHE A 96 -3.16 7.58 -11.88
N ASN A 97 -3.48 8.86 -11.70
CA ASN A 97 -4.04 9.67 -12.78
C ASN A 97 -3.11 9.74 -14.00
N CYS A 98 -1.80 9.87 -13.76
CA CYS A 98 -0.82 9.84 -14.83
C CYS A 98 -0.83 8.47 -15.55
N MET A 99 -0.81 7.36 -14.80
CA MET A 99 -0.82 6.01 -15.38
C MET A 99 -2.08 5.72 -16.20
N TYR A 100 -3.25 6.19 -15.75
CA TYR A 100 -4.52 6.07 -16.50
C TYR A 100 -4.55 6.96 -17.75
N SER A 101 -3.87 8.09 -17.72
CA SER A 101 -3.74 8.99 -18.89
C SER A 101 -2.75 8.47 -19.93
N HIS A 102 -1.87 7.54 -19.54
CA HIS A 102 -0.84 6.95 -20.39
C HIS A 102 -0.93 5.41 -20.42
N PRO A 103 -2.09 4.84 -20.85
CA PRO A 103 -2.34 3.41 -20.74
C PRO A 103 -1.40 2.59 -21.63
N ASP A 104 -0.93 3.10 -22.77
CA ASP A 104 -0.06 2.36 -23.70
C ASP A 104 1.18 1.75 -23.02
N TYR A 105 1.73 2.44 -22.02
CA TYR A 105 2.84 1.95 -21.22
C TYR A 105 2.37 1.18 -19.98
N TYR A 106 1.38 1.72 -19.26
CA TYR A 106 1.01 1.24 -17.92
C TYR A 106 -0.10 0.19 -17.88
N GLN A 107 -0.69 -0.20 -19.02
CA GLN A 107 -1.82 -1.12 -19.10
C GLN A 107 -1.62 -2.42 -18.31
N PRO A 108 -0.45 -3.11 -18.36
CA PRO A 108 -0.26 -4.34 -17.59
C PRO A 108 -0.41 -4.14 -16.09
N VAL A 109 0.13 -3.04 -15.57
CA VAL A 109 0.01 -2.66 -14.16
C VAL A 109 -1.41 -2.25 -13.86
N ASN A 110 -2.00 -1.33 -14.63
CA ASN A 110 -3.38 -0.86 -14.42
C ASN A 110 -4.39 -2.01 -14.35
N ALA A 111 -4.27 -3.03 -15.21
CA ALA A 111 -5.16 -4.19 -15.21
C ALA A 111 -5.10 -4.98 -13.88
N VAL A 112 -3.91 -5.12 -13.28
CA VAL A 112 -3.75 -5.76 -11.97
C VAL A 112 -4.36 -4.90 -10.86
N TRP A 113 -4.20 -3.58 -10.93
CA TRP A 113 -4.81 -2.66 -9.97
C TRP A 113 -6.34 -2.70 -10.05
N GLU A 114 -6.92 -2.60 -11.24
CA GLU A 114 -8.37 -2.68 -11.45
C GLU A 114 -8.96 -3.99 -10.91
N THR A 115 -8.35 -5.13 -11.26
CA THR A 115 -8.79 -6.45 -10.78
C THR A 115 -8.74 -6.54 -9.26
N SER A 116 -7.68 -5.99 -8.66
CA SER A 116 -7.52 -5.96 -7.20
C SER A 116 -8.54 -5.05 -6.52
N PHE A 117 -8.85 -3.88 -7.10
CA PHE A 117 -9.86 -2.97 -6.57
C PHE A 117 -11.26 -3.56 -6.65
N GLU A 118 -11.66 -4.15 -7.79
CA GLU A 118 -12.95 -4.83 -7.91
C GLU A 118 -13.12 -5.95 -6.88
N LYS A 119 -12.03 -6.69 -6.61
CA LYS A 119 -12.04 -7.74 -5.59
C LYS A 119 -12.18 -7.17 -4.19
N LEU A 120 -11.42 -6.12 -3.87
CA LEU A 120 -11.51 -5.44 -2.59
C LEU A 120 -12.92 -4.90 -2.32
N GLU A 121 -13.57 -4.31 -3.33
CA GLU A 121 -14.95 -3.83 -3.22
C GLU A 121 -15.91 -4.97 -2.85
N LYS A 122 -15.85 -6.10 -3.56
CA LYS A 122 -16.68 -7.29 -3.28
C LYS A 122 -16.42 -7.85 -1.88
N ASP A 123 -15.15 -7.95 -1.48
CA ASP A 123 -14.78 -8.47 -0.16
C ASP A 123 -15.26 -7.54 0.97
N LEU A 124 -15.22 -6.21 0.74
CA LEU A 124 -15.74 -5.22 1.67
C LEU A 124 -17.27 -5.28 1.82
N GLU A 125 -18.00 -5.54 0.73
CA GLU A 125 -19.46 -5.75 0.79
C GLU A 125 -19.82 -6.99 1.61
N VAL A 126 -19.14 -8.12 1.38
CA VAL A 126 -19.33 -9.36 2.14
C VAL A 126 -19.00 -9.14 3.62
N PHE A 127 -17.89 -8.46 3.90
CA PHE A 127 -17.49 -8.13 5.27
C PHE A 127 -18.53 -7.27 5.98
N ARG A 128 -19.04 -6.23 5.31
CA ARG A 128 -20.09 -5.34 5.85
C ARG A 128 -21.37 -6.11 6.13
N ALA A 129 -21.80 -6.98 5.21
CA ALA A 129 -23.01 -7.79 5.37
C ALA A 129 -22.90 -8.78 6.53
N LYS A 130 -21.72 -9.40 6.72
CA LYS A 130 -21.46 -10.30 7.85
C LYS A 130 -21.51 -9.52 9.17
N LYS A 131 -20.85 -8.37 9.25
CA LYS A 131 -20.86 -7.51 10.45
C LYS A 131 -22.27 -7.11 10.85
N GLN A 132 -23.11 -6.67 9.90
CA GLN A 132 -24.51 -6.33 10.16
C GLN A 132 -25.33 -7.52 10.69
N ARG A 133 -25.10 -8.72 10.15
CA ARG A 133 -25.77 -9.94 10.60
C ARG A 133 -25.38 -10.30 12.04
N ASP A 134 -24.09 -10.27 12.35
CA ASP A 134 -23.55 -10.60 13.67
C ASP A 134 -24.07 -9.61 14.73
N GLU A 135 -24.07 -8.30 14.42
CA GLU A 135 -24.66 -7.26 15.27
C GLU A 135 -26.18 -7.46 15.47
N SER A 136 -26.91 -7.90 14.44
CA SER A 136 -28.35 -8.19 14.56
C SER A 136 -28.62 -9.40 15.46
N PHE A 137 -27.78 -10.43 15.37
CA PHE A 137 -27.89 -11.65 16.16
C PHE A 137 -27.54 -11.38 17.63
N GLU A 138 -26.50 -10.59 17.88
CA GLU A 138 -26.14 -10.14 19.22
C GLU A 138 -27.27 -9.33 19.86
N LYS A 139 -27.81 -8.33 19.16
CA LYS A 139 -28.96 -7.54 19.65
C LYS A 139 -30.18 -8.42 19.94
N ALA A 140 -30.47 -9.39 19.07
CA ALA A 140 -31.59 -10.32 19.28
C ALA A 140 -31.39 -11.21 20.52
N ASN A 141 -30.16 -11.64 20.79
CA ASN A 141 -29.84 -12.42 22.00
C ASN A 141 -29.86 -11.56 23.27
N LEU A 142 -29.38 -10.31 23.20
CA LEU A 142 -29.45 -9.36 24.31
C LEU A 142 -30.91 -9.08 24.70
N PHE A 143 -31.77 -8.87 23.71
CA PHE A 143 -33.21 -8.66 23.92
C PHE A 143 -33.91 -9.89 24.52
N LYS A 144 -33.52 -11.11 24.10
CA LYS A 144 -34.03 -12.36 24.69
C LYS A 144 -33.58 -12.55 26.14
N CYS A 145 -32.35 -12.19 26.50
CA CYS A 145 -31.88 -12.22 27.88
C CYS A 145 -32.61 -11.19 28.77
N SER A 146 -32.87 -9.99 28.26
CA SER A 146 -33.56 -8.93 29.02
C SER A 146 -35.04 -9.22 29.29
N LYS A 147 -35.69 -10.10 28.51
CA LYS A 147 -37.09 -10.52 28.72
C LYS A 147 -37.26 -11.70 29.68
N ARG A 148 -36.16 -12.23 30.23
CA ARG A 148 -36.14 -13.41 31.10
C ARG A 148 -36.07 -13.07 32.60
N PHE A 149 -36.16 -11.77 32.93
CA PHE A 149 -36.26 -11.22 34.29
C PHE A 149 -37.61 -10.53 34.50
#